data_AF-A0A9E5NXG6-F1
#
_entry.id   AF-A0A9E5NXG6-F1
#
_cell.length_a   1.000
_cell.length_b   1.000
_cell.length_c   1.000
_cell.angle_alpha   90.00
_cell.angle_beta   90.00
_cell.angle_gamma   90.00
#
_symmetry.space_group_name_H-M   'P 1'
#
loop_
_entity.id
_entity.type
_entity.pdbx_description
1 polymer ?
#
loop_
_entity_poly.entity_id
_entity_poly.type
_entity_poly.pdbx_seq_one_letter_code
_entity_poly.pdbx_strand_id
1 'polypeptide(L)' 'NAFTSQDFTAYFENLSADRIQVALDLESDRMQNLILREGDFLTERSVVMEERRLRTEDNPKAYLMEQL' A
#
# COMPACT_ATOMS: atom_id res chain seq x y z
N ASN A 1 -6.95 0.45 5.76
CA ASN A 1 -5.96 -0.57 5.29
C ASN A 1 -5.89 -0.58 3.77
N ALA A 2 -4.76 -1.00 3.18
CA ALA A 2 -4.60 -1.06 1.74
C ALA A 2 -3.78 -2.27 1.29
N PHE A 3 -4.05 -2.78 0.10
CA PHE A 3 -3.20 -3.77 -0.57
C PHE A 3 -3.25 -3.61 -2.08
N THR A 4 -2.18 -4.04 -2.73
CA THR A 4 -2.03 -4.01 -4.19
C THR A 4 -1.92 -5.44 -4.71
N SER A 5 -2.73 -5.75 -5.72
CA SER A 5 -2.66 -6.97 -6.52
C SER A 5 -2.06 -6.65 -7.90
N GLN A 6 -1.98 -7.63 -8.79
CA GLN A 6 -1.49 -7.43 -10.16
C GLN A 6 -2.36 -6.44 -10.95
N ASP A 7 -3.68 -6.50 -10.78
CA ASP A 7 -4.64 -5.74 -11.63
C ASP A 7 -5.30 -4.56 -10.93
N PHE A 8 -5.19 -4.46 -9.60
CA PHE A 8 -5.90 -3.44 -8.83
C PHE A 8 -5.24 -3.14 -7.50
N THR A 9 -5.50 -1.94 -7.00
CA THR A 9 -5.20 -1.54 -5.62
C THR A 9 -6.50 -1.33 -4.88
N ALA A 10 -6.64 -1.95 -3.71
CA ALA A 10 -7.82 -1.84 -2.87
C ALA A 10 -7.47 -1.08 -1.59
N TYR A 11 -8.28 -0.06 -1.29
CA TYR A 11 -8.30 0.66 -0.02
C TYR A 11 -9.61 0.32 0.68
N PHE A 12 -9.53 -0.13 1.94
CA PHE A 12 -10.71 -0.46 2.71
C PHE A 12 -10.52 -0.08 4.17
N GLU A 13 -11.59 0.40 4.78
CA GLU A 13 -11.59 0.88 6.16
C GLU A 13 -12.71 0.22 6.94
N ASN A 14 -12.40 -0.21 8.18
CA ASN A 14 -13.38 -0.77 9.11
C ASN A 14 -13.69 0.28 10.17
N LEU A 15 -14.91 0.81 10.14
CA LEU A 15 -15.35 1.90 11.00
C LEU A 15 -16.83 1.79 11.34
N SER A 16 -17.22 2.43 12.44
CA SER A 16 -18.60 2.46 12.91
C SER A 16 -19.51 3.12 11.87
N ALA A 17 -20.76 2.64 11.78
CA ALA A 17 -21.70 3.05 10.73
C ALA A 17 -22.01 4.56 10.71
N ASP A 18 -21.93 5.23 11.87
CA ASP A 18 -22.11 6.67 12.04
C ASP A 18 -20.99 7.51 11.39
N ARG A 19 -19.86 6.89 11.01
CA ARG A 19 -18.66 7.58 10.50
C ARG A 19 -18.43 7.40 9.01
N ILE A 20 -19.43 6.93 8.27
CA ILE A 20 -19.30 6.70 6.82
C ILE A 20 -18.86 7.95 6.06
N GLN A 21 -19.36 9.13 6.45
CA GLN A 21 -18.99 10.39 5.80
C GLN A 21 -17.49 10.67 5.91
N VAL A 22 -16.90 10.41 7.09
CA VAL A 22 -15.45 10.61 7.32
C VAL A 22 -14.63 9.70 6.40
N ALA A 23 -15.05 8.45 6.22
CA ALA A 23 -14.35 7.54 5.31
C ALA A 23 -14.42 8.00 3.86
N LEU A 24 -15.57 8.51 3.41
CA LEU A 24 -15.72 9.06 2.06
C LEU A 24 -14.85 10.31 1.85
N ASP A 25 -14.82 11.20 2.83
CA ASP A 25 -14.02 12.42 2.76
C ASP A 25 -12.53 12.08 2.67
N LEU A 26 -12.05 11.12 3.49
CA LEU A 26 -10.66 10.67 3.47
C LEU A 26 -10.26 10.02 2.15
N GLU A 27 -11.12 9.16 1.58
CA GLU A 27 -10.80 8.50 0.32
C GLU A 27 -10.90 9.44 -0.88
N SER A 28 -11.82 10.43 -0.85
CA SER A 28 -11.87 11.49 -1.85
C SER A 28 -10.61 12.36 -1.82
N ASP A 29 -10.16 12.76 -0.62
CA ASP A 29 -8.94 13.55 -0.45
C ASP A 29 -7.71 12.78 -0.92
N ARG A 30 -7.61 11.48 -0.59
CA ARG A 30 -6.54 10.60 -1.08
C ARG A 30 -6.48 10.56 -2.61
N MET A 31 -7.62 10.50 -3.28
CA MET A 31 -7.69 10.39 -4.75
C MET A 31 -7.33 11.70 -5.46
N GLN A 32 -7.63 12.85 -4.86
CA GLN A 32 -7.46 14.15 -5.52
C GLN A 32 -6.22 14.93 -5.06
N ASN A 33 -5.85 14.82 -3.79
CA ASN A 33 -4.88 15.69 -3.13
C ASN A 33 -3.64 14.91 -2.65
N LEU A 34 -3.10 14.04 -3.51
CA LEU A 34 -1.92 13.27 -3.18
C LEU A 34 -0.68 14.18 -3.09
N ILE A 35 -0.13 14.33 -1.88
CA ILE A 35 1.12 15.06 -1.64
C ILE A 35 2.25 14.06 -1.39
N LEU A 36 3.14 13.90 -2.37
CA LEU A 36 4.35 13.11 -2.23
C LEU A 36 5.53 14.03 -1.94
N ARG A 37 5.92 14.12 -0.67
CA ARG A 37 7.13 14.83 -0.27
C ARG A 37 8.34 13.94 -0.57
N GLU A 38 9.37 14.53 -1.17
CA GLU A 38 10.55 13.78 -1.62
C GLU A 38 11.24 13.00 -0.48
N GLY A 39 11.36 13.60 0.70
CA GLY A 39 11.96 12.94 1.86
C GLY A 39 11.18 11.72 2.35
N ASP A 40 9.85 11.83 2.39
CA ASP A 40 8.95 10.74 2.80
C ASP A 40 8.99 9.62 1.75
N PHE A 41 8.98 9.99 0.47
CA PHE A 41 9.07 9.03 -0.64
C PHE A 41 10.37 8.23 -0.63
N LEU A 42 11.53 8.88 -0.44
CA LEU A 42 12.83 8.20 -0.38
C LEU A 42 12.92 7.22 0.79
N THR A 43 12.32 7.59 1.93
CA THR A 43 12.26 6.75 3.13
C THR A 43 11.37 5.53 2.88
N GLU A 44 10.15 5.74 2.39
CA GLU A 44 9.20 4.67 2.07
C GLU A 44 9.73 3.72 1.00
N ARG A 45 10.40 4.24 -0.03
CA ARG A 45 11.07 3.40 -1.03
C ARG A 45 12.08 2.44 -0.37
N SER A 46 12.82 2.92 0.62
CA SER A 46 13.80 2.09 1.34
C SER A 46 13.12 1.02 2.19
N VAL A 47 11.97 1.33 2.80
CA VAL A 47 11.13 0.36 3.53
C VAL A 47 10.60 -0.71 2.58
N VAL A 48 10.06 -0.33 1.43
CA VAL A 48 9.53 -1.27 0.42
C VAL A 48 10.63 -2.19 -0.12
N MET A 49 11.84 -1.66 -0.34
CA MET A 49 12.99 -2.48 -0.75
C MET A 49 13.36 -3.52 0.31
N GLU A 50 13.35 -3.15 1.59
CA GLU A 50 13.63 -4.09 2.68
C GLU A 50 12.51 -5.13 2.85
N GLU A 51 11.25 -4.74 2.68
CA GLU A 51 10.13 -5.69 2.68
C GLU A 51 10.28 -6.71 1.54
N ARG A 52 10.66 -6.27 0.34
CA ARG A 52 10.92 -7.16 -0.80
C ARG A 52 12.04 -8.15 -0.49
N ARG A 53 13.13 -7.68 0.12
CA ARG A 53 14.27 -8.52 0.53
C ARG A 53 13.82 -9.63 1.47
N LEU A 54 13.12 -9.27 2.54
CA LEU A 54 12.66 -10.23 3.57
C LEU A 54 11.57 -11.18 3.08
N ARG A 55 10.61 -10.68 2.27
CA ARG A 55 9.41 -11.43 1.87
C ARG A 55 9.63 -12.28 0.63
N THR A 56 10.51 -11.86 -0.28
CA THR A 56 10.69 -12.49 -1.60
C THR A 56 12.10 -13.03 -1.79
N GLU A 57 13.13 -12.23 -1.59
CA GLU A 57 14.52 -12.64 -1.88
C GLU A 57 15.06 -13.68 -0.87
N ASP A 58 14.78 -13.47 0.42
CA ASP A 58 15.18 -14.38 1.49
C ASP A 58 14.28 -15.64 1.58
N ASN A 59 13.20 -15.71 0.79
CA ASN A 59 12.27 -16.85 0.75
C ASN A 59 12.30 -17.56 -0.62
N PRO A 60 12.97 -18.72 -0.75
CA PRO A 60 13.14 -19.42 -2.02
C PRO A 60 11.82 -19.79 -2.71
N LYS A 61 10.74 -20.02 -1.96
CA LYS A 61 9.42 -20.35 -2.53
C LYS A 61 8.74 -19.12 -3.12
N ALA A 62 8.85 -17.97 -2.46
CA ALA A 62 8.29 -16.72 -2.95
C ALA A 62 9.05 -16.23 -4.19
N TYR A 63 10.39 -16.34 -4.17
CA TYR A 63 11.23 -16.04 -5.33
C TYR A 63 10.86 -16.90 -6.56
N LEU A 64 10.68 -18.21 -6.38
CA LEU A 64 10.27 -19.10 -7.48
C LEU A 64 8.90 -18.73 -8.05
N MET A 65 7.93 -18.37 -7.21
CA MET A 65 6.58 -17.97 -7.64
C MET A 65 6.56 -16.62 -8.37
N GLU A 66 7.51 -15.72 -8.10
CA GLU A 66 7.67 -14.46 -8.85
C GLU A 66 8.21 -14.69 -10.28
N GLN A 67 9.00 -15.75 -10.49
CA GLN A 67 9.62 -16.07 -11.78
C GLN A 67 8.74 -16.93 -12.72
N LEU A 68 7.62 -17.44 -12.22
CA LEU A 68 6.63 -18.24 -12.97
C LEU A 68 5.59 -17.33 -13.65
#